data_AF-A0A2N1Q618-F1
#
_entry.id   AF-A0A2N1Q618-F1
#
_cell.length_a   1.000
_cell.length_b   1.000
_cell.length_c   1.000
_cell.angle_alpha   90.00
_cell.angle_beta   90.00
_cell.angle_gamma   90.00
#
_symmetry.space_group_name_H-M   'P 1'
#
loop_
_entity.id
_entity.type
_entity.pdbx_description
1 polymer ?
#
loop_
_entity_poly.entity_id
_entity_poly.type
_entity_poly.pdbx_seq_one_letter_code
_entity_poly.pdbx_strand_id
1 'polypeptide(L)'
;ICGTRYGNVMASRGSVIPLFIDQIMAGKPLTVTDPNMTRFLMSLEEAVELVVFAFENAEAGDIMVQKSPASTVGDLAQALVELFNSKNEIRVIGTRHGEKLYETLLTREEFIVAKDLGGFFKVPADKRDLNYDKYFVDGDAKLSGDEEYNSHNTKRLNIEQIKEKLLTLEYVRDELERWHKK
;
A
#
# COMPACT_ATOMS: atom_id res chain seq x y z
N ILE A 1 20.76 -13.84 1.95
CA ILE A 1 19.92 -13.04 2.86
C ILE A 1 19.40 -11.86 2.06
N CYS A 2 18.08 -11.73 1.92
CA CYS A 2 17.40 -10.63 1.26
C CYS A 2 16.14 -10.28 2.07
N GLY A 3 15.47 -9.18 1.73
CA GLY A 3 14.23 -8.76 2.36
C GLY A 3 13.15 -8.41 1.35
N THR A 4 11.89 -8.48 1.79
CA THR A 4 10.75 -7.92 1.06
C THR A 4 10.18 -6.74 1.83
N ARG A 5 9.70 -5.72 1.11
CA ARG A 5 8.99 -4.58 1.69
C ARG A 5 7.71 -4.33 0.90
N TYR A 6 6.60 -4.24 1.62
CA TYR A 6 5.27 -4.03 1.06
C TYR A 6 4.42 -3.16 1.98
N GLY A 7 3.34 -2.60 1.41
CA GLY A 7 2.40 -1.77 2.14
C GLY A 7 1.42 -2.59 2.98
N ASN A 8 0.38 -1.95 3.51
CA ASN A 8 -0.67 -2.65 4.25
C ASN A 8 -1.35 -3.71 3.38
N VAL A 9 -1.60 -4.87 3.99
CA VAL A 9 -2.39 -5.93 3.38
C VAL A 9 -3.87 -5.65 3.59
N MET A 10 -4.64 -5.66 2.51
CA MET A 10 -6.08 -5.46 2.53
C MET A 10 -6.77 -6.57 3.35
N ALA A 11 -7.82 -6.21 4.08
CA ALA A 11 -8.59 -7.12 4.94
C ALA A 11 -7.77 -7.81 6.05
N SER A 12 -6.58 -7.31 6.40
CA SER A 12 -5.85 -7.84 7.56
C SER A 12 -6.58 -7.52 8.87
N ARG A 13 -6.39 -8.35 9.90
CA ARG A 13 -7.01 -8.16 11.22
C ARG A 13 -6.66 -6.78 11.79
N GLY A 14 -7.67 -6.03 12.20
CA GLY A 14 -7.52 -4.68 12.77
C GLY A 14 -7.21 -3.58 11.75
N SER A 15 -7.26 -3.87 10.45
CA SER A 15 -7.12 -2.85 9.40
C SER A 15 -8.43 -2.09 9.15
N VAL A 16 -8.35 -1.07 8.29
CA VAL A 16 -9.47 -0.15 8.02
C VAL A 16 -10.63 -0.81 7.27
N ILE A 17 -10.37 -1.79 6.40
CA ILE A 17 -11.43 -2.45 5.61
C ILE A 17 -12.40 -3.23 6.51
N PRO A 18 -11.92 -4.15 7.39
CA PRO A 18 -12.79 -4.81 8.37
C PRO A 18 -13.51 -3.82 9.28
N LEU A 19 -12.83 -2.76 9.74
CA LEU A 19 -13.44 -1.74 10.58
C LEU A 19 -14.63 -1.05 9.89
N PHE A 20 -14.47 -0.67 8.62
CA PHE A 20 -15.54 -0.04 7.85
C PHE A 20 -16.69 -0.99 7.57
N ILE A 21 -16.40 -2.26 7.25
CA ILE A 21 -17.44 -3.28 7.08
C ILE A 21 -18.20 -3.49 8.40
N ASP A 22 -17.51 -3.63 9.53
CA ASP A 22 -18.15 -3.74 10.85
C ASP A 22 -19.04 -2.53 11.17
N GLN A 23 -18.59 -1.32 10.82
CA GLN A 23 -19.38 -0.09 10.97
C GLN A 23 -20.61 -0.08 10.07
N ILE A 24 -20.50 -0.54 8.81
CA ILE A 24 -21.62 -0.73 7.89
C ILE A 24 -22.64 -1.69 8.49
N MET A 25 -22.19 -2.88 8.87
CA MET A 25 -23.02 -3.96 9.42
C MET A 25 -23.77 -3.53 10.70
N ALA A 26 -23.14 -2.68 11.51
CA ALA A 26 -23.70 -2.11 12.74
C ALA A 26 -24.56 -0.84 12.50
N GLY A 27 -24.71 -0.35 11.27
CA GLY A 27 -25.44 0.88 10.98
C GLY A 27 -24.77 2.14 11.55
N LYS A 28 -23.46 2.11 11.80
CA LYS A 28 -22.68 3.23 12.35
C LYS A 28 -21.97 4.03 11.25
N PRO A 29 -21.71 5.32 11.46
CA PRO A 29 -20.90 6.10 10.53
C PRO A 29 -19.50 5.50 10.33
N LEU A 30 -18.99 5.54 9.11
CA LEU A 30 -17.62 5.16 8.80
C LEU A 30 -16.67 6.24 9.32
N THR A 31 -15.73 5.88 10.17
CA THR A 31 -14.81 6.85 10.79
C THR A 31 -13.54 7.00 9.95
N VAL A 32 -13.51 8.00 9.08
CA VAL A 32 -12.36 8.34 8.24
C VAL A 32 -11.47 9.34 8.97
N THR A 33 -10.16 9.10 9.02
CA THR A 33 -9.22 10.02 9.69
C THR A 33 -9.01 11.28 8.86
N ASP A 34 -8.31 11.16 7.73
CA ASP A 34 -8.18 12.17 6.69
C ASP A 34 -8.59 11.55 5.35
N PRO A 35 -9.61 12.08 4.66
CA PRO A 35 -10.06 11.52 3.39
C PRO A 35 -9.00 11.59 2.29
N ASN A 36 -7.98 12.45 2.40
CA ASN A 36 -6.91 12.58 1.41
C ASN A 36 -5.73 11.65 1.67
N MET A 37 -5.70 10.94 2.81
CA MET A 37 -4.65 9.96 3.08
C MET A 37 -4.63 8.87 2.01
N THR A 38 -3.44 8.43 1.64
CA THR A 38 -3.25 7.41 0.61
C THR A 38 -2.56 6.18 1.15
N ARG A 39 -3.07 5.00 0.78
CA ARG A 39 -2.46 3.71 1.15
C ARG A 39 -2.36 2.83 -0.08
N PHE A 40 -1.25 2.10 -0.17
CA PHE A 40 -1.11 1.05 -1.16
C PHE A 40 -2.15 -0.04 -0.90
N LEU A 41 -2.73 -0.56 -1.98
CA LEU A 41 -3.71 -1.63 -1.94
C LEU A 41 -3.03 -2.92 -2.41
N MET A 42 -2.71 -3.78 -1.45
CA MET A 42 -2.09 -5.09 -1.70
C MET A 42 -2.93 -6.18 -1.04
N SER A 43 -3.29 -7.24 -1.77
CA SER A 43 -3.95 -8.42 -1.20
C SER A 43 -2.94 -9.30 -0.45
N LEU A 44 -3.44 -10.24 0.36
CA LEU A 44 -2.57 -11.23 1.00
C LEU A 44 -1.85 -12.11 -0.03
N GLU A 45 -2.55 -12.46 -1.11
CA GLU A 45 -2.00 -13.23 -2.23
C GLU A 45 -0.83 -12.48 -2.88
N GLU A 46 -1.01 -11.19 -3.20
CA GLU A 46 0.05 -10.33 -3.77
C GLU A 46 1.27 -10.27 -2.83
N ALA A 47 1.07 -10.16 -1.52
CA ALA A 47 2.17 -10.16 -0.54
C ALA A 47 2.93 -11.49 -0.51
N VAL A 48 2.24 -12.63 -0.66
CA VAL A 48 2.88 -13.95 -0.77
C VAL A 48 3.63 -14.08 -2.09
N GLU A 49 3.06 -13.62 -3.21
CA GLU A 49 3.73 -13.58 -4.51
C GLU A 49 5.04 -12.80 -4.46
N LEU A 50 5.08 -11.66 -3.76
CA LEU A 50 6.30 -10.89 -3.56
C LEU A 50 7.38 -11.72 -2.82
N VAL A 51 6.99 -12.49 -1.80
CA VAL A 51 7.93 -13.35 -1.07
C VAL A 51 8.47 -14.46 -1.96
N VAL A 52 7.61 -15.12 -2.74
CA VAL A 52 8.03 -16.16 -3.69
C VAL A 52 8.94 -15.57 -4.76
N PHE A 53 8.58 -14.41 -5.32
CA PHE A 53 9.39 -13.73 -6.33
C PHE A 53 10.78 -13.36 -5.80
N ALA A 54 10.86 -12.85 -4.57
CA ALA A 54 12.13 -12.57 -3.92
C ALA A 54 12.95 -13.84 -3.66
N PHE A 55 12.30 -14.94 -3.25
CA PHE A 55 12.97 -16.22 -3.06
C PHE A 55 13.66 -16.72 -4.32
N GLU A 56 13.05 -16.52 -5.49
CA GLU A 56 13.59 -16.98 -6.79
C GLU A 56 14.59 -16.00 -7.42
N ASN A 57 14.43 -14.69 -7.22
CA ASN A 57 15.10 -13.67 -8.04
C ASN A 57 16.02 -12.71 -7.26
N ALA A 58 15.98 -12.72 -5.92
CA ALA A 58 16.79 -11.81 -5.13
C ALA A 58 18.23 -12.30 -4.95
N GLU A 59 19.18 -11.37 -4.96
CA GLU A 59 20.56 -11.62 -4.57
C GLU A 59 20.77 -11.28 -3.08
N ALA A 60 21.94 -11.65 -2.55
CA ALA A 60 22.31 -11.31 -1.18
C ALA A 60 22.35 -9.78 -1.00
N GLY A 61 21.57 -9.30 -0.03
CA GLY A 61 21.43 -7.89 0.33
C GLY A 61 20.29 -7.16 -0.35
N ASP A 62 19.60 -7.78 -1.32
CA ASP A 62 18.53 -7.11 -2.05
C ASP A 62 17.29 -6.86 -1.17
N ILE A 63 16.64 -5.71 -1.40
CA ILE A 63 15.28 -5.43 -0.95
C ILE A 63 14.34 -5.49 -2.17
N MET A 64 13.34 -6.35 -2.09
CA MET A 64 12.33 -6.52 -3.13
C MET A 64 11.03 -5.82 -2.75
N VAL A 65 10.49 -5.04 -3.69
CA VAL A 65 9.25 -4.27 -3.52
C VAL A 65 8.32 -4.56 -4.69
N GLN A 66 7.05 -4.86 -4.42
CA GLN A 66 6.04 -4.99 -5.48
C GLN A 66 5.44 -3.63 -5.81
N LYS A 67 5.24 -3.36 -7.10
CA LYS A 67 4.50 -2.17 -7.54
C LYS A 67 3.01 -2.39 -7.29
N SER A 68 2.46 -1.63 -6.35
CA SER A 68 1.03 -1.67 -6.05
C SER A 68 0.34 -0.33 -6.35
N PRO A 69 -0.93 -0.36 -6.79
CA PRO A 69 -1.73 0.84 -6.86
C PRO A 69 -2.11 1.33 -5.46
N ALA A 70 -2.68 2.53 -5.36
CA ALA A 70 -3.16 3.10 -4.11
C ALA A 70 -4.55 3.72 -4.25
N SER A 71 -5.26 3.89 -3.15
CA SER A 71 -6.51 4.67 -3.08
C SER A 71 -6.41 5.77 -2.03
N THR A 72 -7.36 6.71 -2.03
CA THR A 72 -7.55 7.55 -0.84
C THR A 72 -8.33 6.75 0.19
N VAL A 73 -8.24 7.13 1.47
CA VAL A 73 -9.12 6.58 2.51
C VAL A 73 -10.57 7.00 2.27
N GLY A 74 -10.81 8.20 1.73
CA GLY A 74 -12.14 8.67 1.35
C GLY A 74 -12.79 7.81 0.27
N ASP A 75 -12.10 7.58 -0.85
CA ASP A 75 -12.59 6.75 -1.95
C ASP A 75 -12.77 5.30 -1.51
N LEU A 76 -11.91 4.79 -0.62
CA LEU A 76 -12.05 3.45 -0.07
C LEU A 76 -13.34 3.33 0.78
N ALA A 77 -13.62 4.32 1.62
CA ALA A 77 -14.84 4.36 2.41
C ALA A 77 -16.08 4.44 1.50
N GLN A 78 -16.04 5.32 0.49
CA GLN A 78 -17.12 5.48 -0.48
C GLN A 78 -17.35 4.20 -1.29
N ALA A 79 -16.29 3.55 -1.76
CA ALA A 79 -16.37 2.28 -2.49
C ALA A 79 -17.05 1.19 -1.66
N LEU A 80 -16.74 1.08 -0.37
CA LEU A 80 -17.40 0.12 0.52
C LEU A 80 -18.88 0.45 0.77
N VAL A 81 -19.22 1.73 0.96
CA VAL A 81 -20.62 2.17 1.10
C VAL A 81 -21.42 1.81 -0.14
N GLU A 82 -20.89 2.09 -1.33
CA GLU A 82 -21.53 1.74 -2.60
C GLU A 82 -21.63 0.23 -2.81
N LEU A 83 -20.57 -0.52 -2.51
CA LEU A 83 -20.53 -1.97 -2.69
C LEU A 83 -21.58 -2.68 -1.84
N PHE A 84 -21.76 -2.23 -0.60
CA PHE A 84 -22.79 -2.76 0.31
C PHE A 84 -24.18 -2.13 0.07
N ASN A 85 -24.33 -1.20 -0.88
CA ASN A 85 -25.55 -0.41 -1.06
C ASN A 85 -26.06 0.18 0.28
N SER A 86 -25.12 0.66 1.09
CA SER A 86 -25.34 1.17 2.44
C SER A 86 -25.68 2.66 2.40
N LYS A 87 -26.40 3.15 3.42
CA LYS A 87 -26.68 4.57 3.63
C LYS A 87 -25.86 5.18 4.77
N ASN A 88 -24.83 4.47 5.24
CA ASN A 88 -24.03 4.90 6.38
C ASN A 88 -23.26 6.19 6.03
N GLU A 89 -23.30 7.17 6.94
CA GLU A 89 -22.56 8.42 6.79
C GLU A 89 -21.05 8.19 6.89
N ILE A 90 -20.26 8.96 6.15
CA ILE A 90 -18.82 9.05 6.33
C ILE A 90 -18.52 10.22 7.26
N ARG A 91 -17.89 9.95 8.40
CA ARG A 91 -17.52 10.95 9.40
C ARG A 91 -16.01 11.12 9.47
N VAL A 92 -15.54 12.34 9.19
CA VAL A 92 -14.13 12.71 9.33
C VAL A 92 -13.81 12.97 10.80
N ILE A 93 -12.88 12.21 11.36
CA ILE A 93 -12.48 12.28 12.78
C ILE A 93 -11.12 12.96 12.99
N GLY A 94 -10.41 13.31 11.90
CA GLY A 94 -9.08 13.89 11.93
C GLY A 94 -7.96 12.84 11.99
N THR A 95 -6.76 13.28 11.63
CA THR A 95 -5.53 12.48 11.62
C THR A 95 -5.14 12.05 13.03
N ARG A 96 -4.90 10.75 13.24
CA ARG A 96 -4.43 10.23 14.52
C ARG A 96 -2.93 10.44 14.67
N HIS A 97 -2.44 10.43 15.91
CA HIS A 97 -1.01 10.57 16.19
C HIS A 97 -0.19 9.47 15.52
N GLY A 98 0.87 9.86 14.81
CA GLY A 98 1.78 8.94 14.13
C GLY A 98 1.33 8.47 12.74
N GLU A 99 0.16 8.89 12.24
CA GLU A 99 -0.25 8.59 10.87
C GLU A 99 0.38 9.53 9.86
N LYS A 100 0.84 8.98 8.74
CA LYS A 100 1.35 9.76 7.60
C LYS A 100 0.23 10.03 6.60
N LEU A 101 0.35 11.13 5.86
CA LEU A 101 -0.54 11.43 4.73
C LEU A 101 -0.42 10.36 3.64
N TYR A 102 0.80 9.90 3.38
CA TYR A 102 1.11 8.83 2.43
C TYR A 102 2.20 7.91 2.97
N GLU A 103 2.32 6.74 2.34
CA GLU A 103 3.34 5.74 2.67
C GLU A 103 4.38 5.70 1.57
N THR A 104 5.65 5.55 1.94
CA THR A 104 6.79 5.45 1.03
C THR A 104 7.26 3.99 0.99
N LEU A 105 7.37 3.40 -0.20
CA LEU A 105 7.93 2.06 -0.39
C LEU A 105 9.40 2.09 -0.79
N LEU A 106 9.82 3.07 -1.61
CA LEU A 106 11.22 3.31 -1.91
C LEU A 106 11.54 4.77 -1.57
N THR A 107 12.53 4.97 -0.70
CA THR A 107 13.08 6.32 -0.49
C THR A 107 13.73 6.81 -1.79
N ARG A 108 14.03 8.10 -1.84
CA ARG A 108 14.77 8.72 -2.96
C ARG A 108 16.05 7.95 -3.31
N GLU A 109 16.87 7.62 -2.31
CA GLU A 109 18.14 6.90 -2.51
C GLU A 109 17.91 5.49 -3.07
N GLU A 110 16.92 4.77 -2.51
CA GLU A 110 16.57 3.42 -2.97
C GLU A 110 15.99 3.45 -4.39
N PHE A 111 15.16 4.44 -4.72
CA PHE A 111 14.51 4.56 -6.02
C PHE A 111 15.52 4.77 -7.15
N ILE A 112 16.56 5.59 -6.92
CA ILE A 112 17.60 5.89 -7.90
C ILE A 112 18.42 4.65 -8.29
N VAL A 113 18.65 3.76 -7.33
CA VAL A 113 19.44 2.53 -7.55
C VAL A 113 18.56 1.30 -7.85
N ALA A 114 17.24 1.42 -7.72
CA ALA A 114 16.31 0.34 -7.95
C ALA A 114 16.33 -0.12 -9.41
N LYS A 115 16.35 -1.43 -9.60
CA LYS A 115 16.14 -2.07 -10.91
C LYS A 115 14.66 -2.36 -11.09
N ASP A 116 14.11 -1.90 -12.20
CA ASP A 116 12.74 -2.21 -12.61
C ASP A 116 12.68 -3.60 -13.25
N LEU A 117 11.91 -4.51 -12.63
CA LEU A 117 11.68 -5.88 -13.09
C LEU A 117 10.23 -6.07 -13.55
N GLY A 118 9.61 -5.03 -14.09
CA GLY A 118 8.21 -5.04 -14.50
C GLY A 118 7.29 -4.77 -13.32
N GLY A 119 6.73 -5.83 -12.72
CA GLY A 119 5.84 -5.74 -11.56
C GLY A 119 6.53 -5.44 -10.23
N PHE A 120 7.86 -5.46 -10.21
CA PHE A 120 8.68 -5.37 -9.01
C PHE A 120 9.82 -4.39 -9.17
N PHE A 121 10.27 -3.83 -8.06
CA PHE A 121 11.54 -3.16 -7.92
C PHE A 121 12.50 -4.04 -7.11
N LYS A 122 13.75 -4.03 -7.54
CA LYS A 122 14.87 -4.65 -6.82
C LYS A 122 15.88 -3.60 -6.43
N VAL A 123 16.00 -3.33 -5.13
CA VAL A 123 17.00 -2.42 -4.58
C VAL A 123 18.22 -3.24 -4.22
N PRO A 124 19.33 -3.14 -4.98
CA PRO A 124 20.54 -3.87 -4.64
C PRO A 124 21.16 -3.32 -3.36
N ALA A 125 21.78 -4.20 -2.57
CA ALA A 125 22.65 -3.73 -1.50
C ALA A 125 23.78 -2.88 -2.08
N ASP A 126 24.12 -1.82 -1.34
CA ASP A 126 25.29 -1.02 -1.67
C ASP A 126 26.55 -1.87 -1.52
N LYS A 127 27.17 -2.22 -2.66
CA LYS A 127 28.42 -2.98 -2.74
C LYS A 127 29.64 -2.08 -2.85
N ARG A 128 29.49 -0.76 -2.66
CA ARG A 128 30.65 0.11 -2.44
C ARG A 128 31.31 -0.41 -1.15
N ASP A 129 32.49 -1.01 -1.29
CA ASP A 129 33.30 -1.51 -0.18
C ASP A 129 33.28 -0.52 0.99
N LEU A 130 33.53 -0.99 2.23
CA LEU A 130 33.59 -0.27 3.51
C LEU A 130 34.45 1.03 3.57
N ASN A 131 34.84 1.58 2.42
CA ASN A 131 35.35 2.92 2.17
C ASN A 131 34.32 4.01 2.51
N TYR A 132 34.51 4.58 3.70
CA TYR A 132 33.84 5.78 4.19
C TYR A 132 34.09 7.04 3.33
N ASP A 133 35.11 7.04 2.46
CA ASP A 133 35.52 8.20 1.67
C ASP A 133 34.42 8.73 0.71
N LYS A 134 33.52 7.85 0.25
CA LYS A 134 32.44 8.22 -0.68
C LYS A 134 31.26 8.96 -0.03
N TYR A 135 31.19 9.02 1.29
CA TYR A 135 30.21 9.87 1.98
C TYR A 135 30.76 11.30 2.21
N PHE A 136 32.08 11.51 2.13
CA PHE A 136 32.72 12.76 2.50
C PHE A 136 33.33 13.56 1.35
N VAL A 137 33.67 12.94 0.21
CA VAL A 137 34.49 13.61 -0.83
C VAL A 137 33.80 13.80 -2.19
N ASP A 138 32.98 12.84 -2.66
CA ASP A 138 32.32 12.94 -3.98
C ASP A 138 30.81 12.65 -3.86
N GLY A 139 29.97 13.69 -3.93
CA GLY A 139 28.52 13.53 -4.02
C GLY A 139 28.12 12.95 -5.37
N ASP A 140 27.27 11.92 -5.39
CA ASP A 140 26.71 11.40 -6.65
C ASP A 140 25.65 12.36 -7.18
N ALA A 141 25.95 13.05 -8.28
CA ALA A 141 25.02 13.99 -8.92
C ALA A 141 23.69 13.31 -9.35
N LYS A 142 23.63 11.98 -9.46
CA LYS A 142 22.35 11.26 -9.69
C LYS A 142 21.42 11.28 -8.49
N LEU A 143 21.96 11.48 -7.27
CA LEU A 143 21.16 11.68 -6.05
C LEU A 143 20.35 12.99 -6.09
N SER A 144 20.53 13.86 -7.09
CA SER A 144 19.77 15.10 -7.25
C SER A 144 18.35 14.90 -7.82
N GLY A 145 17.94 13.69 -8.21
CA GLY A 145 16.55 13.40 -8.59
C GLY A 145 15.63 13.39 -7.37
N ASP A 146 14.51 14.12 -7.41
CA ASP A 146 13.63 14.35 -6.25
C ASP A 146 12.56 13.26 -6.04
N GLU A 147 12.56 12.19 -6.83
CA GLU A 147 11.45 11.24 -6.84
C GLU A 147 11.70 10.04 -5.89
N GLU A 148 10.81 9.90 -4.90
CA GLU A 148 10.61 8.68 -4.11
C GLU A 148 9.47 7.85 -4.73
N TYR A 149 9.31 6.57 -4.35
CA TYR A 149 8.11 5.80 -4.72
C TYR A 149 7.15 5.70 -3.53
N ASN A 150 5.99 6.35 -3.64
CA ASN A 150 5.03 6.51 -2.56
C ASN A 150 3.56 6.34 -3.02
N SER A 151 2.63 6.29 -2.07
CA SER A 151 1.21 6.05 -2.38
C SER A 151 0.47 7.25 -2.99
N HIS A 152 1.11 8.43 -3.07
CA HIS A 152 0.61 9.61 -3.80
C HIS A 152 0.96 9.55 -5.29
N ASN A 153 2.16 9.08 -5.65
CA ASN A 153 2.65 9.11 -7.03
C ASN A 153 2.54 7.77 -7.80
N THR A 154 2.11 6.69 -7.13
CA THR A 154 1.69 5.46 -7.82
C THR A 154 0.36 5.64 -8.56
N LYS A 155 -0.06 4.61 -9.32
CA LYS A 155 -1.39 4.54 -9.93
C LYS A 155 -2.48 4.65 -8.85
N ARG A 156 -3.25 5.73 -8.92
CA ARG A 156 -4.41 6.01 -8.05
C ARG A 156 -5.66 5.36 -8.62
N LEU A 157 -6.25 4.43 -7.87
CA LEU A 157 -7.50 3.79 -8.28
C LEU A 157 -8.68 4.73 -8.05
N ASN A 158 -9.61 4.74 -9.00
CA ASN A 158 -10.92 5.37 -8.81
C ASN A 158 -11.86 4.43 -8.04
N ILE A 159 -13.04 4.93 -7.66
CA ILE A 159 -14.03 4.19 -6.85
C ILE A 159 -14.43 2.84 -7.48
N GLU A 160 -14.65 2.77 -8.80
CA GLU A 160 -14.99 1.51 -9.48
C GLU A 160 -13.83 0.49 -9.43
N GLN A 161 -12.60 0.94 -9.70
CA GLN A 161 -11.42 0.09 -9.63
C GLN A 161 -11.14 -0.40 -8.20
N ILE A 162 -11.47 0.41 -7.18
CA ILE A 162 -11.39 -0.01 -5.78
C ILE A 162 -12.42 -1.10 -5.52
N LYS A 163 -13.67 -0.95 -5.98
CA LYS A 163 -14.71 -2.00 -5.85
C LYS A 163 -14.27 -3.31 -6.51
N GLU A 164 -13.77 -3.25 -7.73
CA GLU A 164 -13.23 -4.42 -8.44
C GLU A 164 -12.14 -5.12 -7.62
N LYS A 165 -11.17 -4.35 -7.09
CA LYS A 165 -10.08 -4.90 -6.27
C LYS A 165 -10.55 -5.41 -4.90
N LEU A 166 -11.57 -4.81 -4.30
CA LEU A 166 -12.18 -5.31 -3.06
C LEU A 166 -12.89 -6.64 -3.29
N LEU A 167 -13.57 -6.80 -4.43
CA LEU A 167 -14.28 -8.03 -4.79
C LEU A 167 -13.35 -9.22 -5.08
N THR A 168 -12.05 -9.00 -5.30
CA THR A 168 -11.08 -10.10 -5.39
C THR A 168 -10.81 -10.74 -4.03
N LEU A 169 -11.11 -10.05 -2.91
CA LEU A 169 -10.87 -10.55 -1.56
C LEU A 169 -12.01 -11.46 -1.09
N GLU A 170 -11.68 -12.69 -0.69
CA GLU A 170 -12.65 -13.66 -0.14
C GLU A 170 -13.43 -13.08 1.04
N TYR A 171 -12.72 -12.47 1.99
CA TYR A 171 -13.32 -11.80 3.15
C TYR A 171 -14.44 -10.80 2.77
N VAL A 172 -14.21 -9.97 1.75
CA VAL A 172 -15.21 -8.96 1.35
C VAL A 172 -16.42 -9.62 0.71
N ARG A 173 -16.23 -10.64 -0.12
CA ARG A 173 -17.34 -11.39 -0.73
C ARG A 173 -18.20 -12.07 0.33
N ASP A 174 -17.57 -12.71 1.31
CA ASP A 174 -18.27 -13.39 2.41
C ASP A 174 -19.11 -12.42 3.24
N GLU A 175 -18.57 -11.25 3.59
CA GLU A 175 -19.30 -10.23 4.34
C GLU A 175 -20.43 -9.60 3.51
N LEU A 176 -20.24 -9.43 2.20
CA LEU A 176 -21.28 -8.94 1.30
C LEU A 176 -22.44 -9.94 1.17
N GLU A 177 -22.15 -11.24 1.08
CA GLU A 177 -23.18 -12.28 1.11
C GLU A 177 -23.96 -12.28 2.42
N ARG A 178 -23.28 -12.11 3.56
CA ARG A 178 -23.93 -12.02 4.88
C ARG A 178 -24.85 -10.81 4.95
N TRP A 179 -24.43 -9.68 4.39
CA TRP A 179 -25.23 -8.46 4.33
C TRP A 179 -26.51 -8.65 3.52
N HIS A 180 -26.45 -9.30 2.36
CA HIS A 180 -27.62 -9.53 1.51
C HIS A 180 -28.60 -10.59 2.03
N LYS A 181 -28.17 -11.46 2.95
CA LYS A 181 -29.05 -12.44 3.62
C LYS A 181 -29.86 -11.84 4.77
N LYS A 182 -29.60 -10.58 5.15
CA LYS A 182 -30.27 -9.85 6.22
C LYS A 182 -31.50 -9.11 5.70
#